data_AF-A0A382H0L1-F1
#
_entry.id   AF-A0A382H0L1-F1
#
_cell.length_a   1.000
_cell.length_b   1.000
_cell.length_c   1.000
_cell.angle_alpha   90.00
_cell.angle_beta   90.00
_cell.angle_gamma   90.00
#
_symmetry.space_group_name_H-M   'P 1'
#
loop_
_entity.id
_entity.type
_entity.pdbx_description
1 polymer ?
#
loop_
_entity_poly.entity_id
_entity_poly.type
_entity_poly.pdbx_seq_one_letter_code
_entity_poly.pdbx_strand_id
1 'polypeptide(L)'
;MTNPIPTQAATSLTVKRFLHPLLSHPRVARTLKYIVYGSLLINTGRYFLDDYLAMQAALPPDASLADYLTQFSTTIDMFAWVGLVFLFEFETYTVPEEKWTTRLAATIRALRAICYIGIAYAAYGYTVEALENFETTQVAGVNNVCQLADQNTSLQINVFAYTDITSKNCANLSSDNKFYRIANEVSVIGESTLNHVQWVQLVDIDNAYVWLVVVFLIEFEVWMQARDRFSSSALNATRIAKTGGYVVLIANMF
;
A
#
# COMPACT_ATOMS: atom_id res chain seq x y z
N MET A 1 -4.08 -48.32 -13.03
CA MET A 1 -5.34 -47.80 -12.49
C MET A 1 -5.02 -46.50 -11.78
N THR A 2 -5.22 -45.38 -12.46
CA THR A 2 -4.94 -44.04 -11.97
C THR A 2 -6.13 -43.57 -11.12
N ASN A 3 -5.88 -43.21 -9.87
CA ASN A 3 -6.89 -42.61 -8.99
C ASN A 3 -7.36 -41.28 -9.59
N PRO A 4 -8.68 -40.98 -9.59
CA PRO A 4 -9.16 -39.70 -10.06
C PRO A 4 -8.84 -38.60 -9.04
N ILE A 5 -8.31 -37.48 -9.54
CA ILE A 5 -8.07 -36.24 -8.81
C ILE A 5 -9.43 -35.71 -8.31
N PRO A 6 -9.61 -35.36 -7.01
CA PRO A 6 -10.84 -34.72 -6.55
C PRO A 6 -10.97 -33.35 -7.20
N THR A 7 -11.95 -33.24 -8.09
CA THR A 7 -12.21 -32.10 -8.98
C THR A 7 -12.76 -30.87 -8.25
N GLN A 8 -12.22 -29.69 -8.60
CA GLN A 8 -12.62 -28.30 -8.26
C GLN A 8 -14.14 -28.00 -8.09
N ALA A 9 -15.02 -28.83 -8.62
CA ALA A 9 -16.48 -28.67 -8.54
C ALA A 9 -17.02 -28.82 -7.11
N ALA A 10 -16.44 -29.70 -6.28
CA ALA A 10 -16.92 -29.94 -4.91
C ALA A 10 -16.62 -28.78 -3.95
N THR A 11 -15.47 -28.11 -4.13
CA THR A 11 -15.05 -26.94 -3.34
C THR A 11 -15.89 -25.70 -3.67
N SER A 12 -16.21 -25.47 -4.95
CA SER A 12 -17.09 -24.39 -5.41
C SER A 12 -18.50 -24.47 -4.81
N LEU A 13 -19.07 -25.68 -4.74
CA LEU A 13 -20.42 -25.92 -4.21
C LEU A 13 -20.50 -25.66 -2.70
N THR A 14 -19.44 -25.99 -1.96
CA THR A 14 -19.39 -25.88 -0.49
C THR A 14 -19.25 -24.43 -0.04
N VAL A 15 -18.41 -23.64 -0.72
CA VAL A 15 -18.25 -22.20 -0.48
C VAL A 15 -19.59 -21.48 -0.70
N LYS A 16 -20.23 -21.69 -1.86
CA LYS A 16 -21.52 -21.05 -2.18
C LYS A 16 -22.64 -21.43 -1.20
N ARG A 17 -22.66 -22.67 -0.71
CA ARG A 17 -23.74 -23.17 0.13
C ARG A 17 -23.65 -22.72 1.60
N PHE A 18 -22.46 -22.41 2.09
CA PHE A 18 -22.25 -21.99 3.48
C PHE A 18 -21.92 -20.50 3.64
N LEU A 19 -21.03 -19.94 2.82
CA LEU A 19 -20.64 -18.53 2.94
C LEU A 19 -21.74 -17.57 2.49
N HIS A 20 -22.48 -17.91 1.42
CA HIS A 20 -23.55 -17.05 0.92
C HIS A 20 -24.67 -16.81 1.95
N PRO A 21 -25.29 -17.83 2.57
CA PRO A 21 -26.32 -17.59 3.57
C PRO A 21 -25.79 -16.86 4.82
N LEU A 22 -24.56 -17.18 5.25
CA LEU A 22 -23.93 -16.52 6.39
C LEU A 22 -23.66 -15.03 6.13
N LEU A 23 -23.05 -14.69 4.99
CA LEU A 23 -22.75 -13.32 4.59
C LEU A 23 -24.00 -12.53 4.16
N SER A 24 -25.07 -13.21 3.73
CA SER A 24 -26.35 -12.57 3.44
C SER A 24 -27.09 -12.11 4.70
N HIS A 25 -26.67 -12.57 5.89
CA HIS A 25 -27.30 -12.15 7.13
C HIS A 25 -26.87 -10.72 7.49
N PRO A 26 -27.81 -9.74 7.57
CA PRO A 26 -27.44 -8.31 7.66
C PRO A 26 -26.55 -7.96 8.86
N ARG A 27 -26.71 -8.68 9.97
CA ARG A 27 -25.87 -8.49 11.17
C ARG A 27 -24.44 -8.96 10.95
N VAL A 28 -24.26 -10.12 10.33
CA VAL A 28 -22.92 -10.68 10.05
C VAL A 28 -22.18 -9.78 9.05
N ALA A 29 -22.84 -9.38 7.96
CA ALA A 29 -22.28 -8.45 6.98
C ALA A 29 -21.85 -7.13 7.61
N ARG A 30 -22.70 -6.55 8.48
CA ARG A 30 -22.41 -5.30 9.18
C ARG A 30 -21.23 -5.45 10.15
N THR A 31 -21.20 -6.53 10.93
CA THR A 31 -20.09 -6.78 11.86
C THR A 31 -18.77 -6.95 11.12
N LEU A 32 -18.75 -7.75 10.05
CA LEU A 32 -17.56 -7.94 9.23
C LEU A 32 -17.07 -6.62 8.63
N LYS A 33 -17.98 -5.79 8.11
CA LYS A 33 -17.66 -4.47 7.57
C LYS A 33 -16.97 -3.58 8.60
N TYR A 34 -17.50 -3.49 9.83
CA TYR A 34 -16.87 -2.68 10.87
C TYR A 34 -15.54 -3.26 11.36
N ILE A 35 -15.37 -4.57 11.34
CA ILE A 35 -14.06 -5.19 11.59
C ILE A 35 -13.06 -4.73 10.52
N VAL A 36 -13.41 -4.83 9.24
CA VAL A 36 -12.56 -4.38 8.13
C VAL A 36 -12.23 -2.89 8.25
N TYR A 37 -13.21 -2.05 8.55
CA TYR A 37 -12.98 -0.60 8.73
C TYR A 37 -12.10 -0.29 9.94
N GLY A 38 -12.31 -0.98 11.06
CA GLY A 38 -11.45 -0.85 12.24
C GLY A 38 -10.01 -1.27 11.93
N SER A 39 -9.84 -2.39 11.22
CA SER A 39 -8.53 -2.85 10.76
C SER A 39 -7.85 -1.86 9.83
N LEU A 40 -8.57 -1.26 8.87
CA LEU A 40 -8.04 -0.23 7.98
C LEU A 40 -7.55 0.99 8.77
N LEU A 41 -8.32 1.48 9.75
CA LEU A 41 -7.92 2.63 10.57
C LEU A 41 -6.69 2.34 11.44
N ILE A 42 -6.62 1.13 12.03
CA ILE A 42 -5.43 0.69 12.78
C ILE A 42 -4.22 0.65 11.85
N ASN A 43 -4.39 0.12 10.64
CA ASN A 43 -3.32 0.04 9.64
C ASN A 43 -2.84 1.44 9.22
N THR A 44 -3.74 2.37 8.96
CA THR A 44 -3.40 3.77 8.65
C THR A 44 -2.58 4.41 9.78
N GLY A 45 -3.00 4.24 11.04
CA GLY A 45 -2.25 4.76 12.18
C GLY A 45 -0.87 4.12 12.34
N ARG A 46 -0.75 2.83 12.00
CA ARG A 46 0.53 2.12 12.02
C ARG A 46 1.50 2.65 10.96
N TYR A 47 1.06 2.76 9.71
CA TYR A 47 1.88 3.30 8.64
C TYR A 47 2.29 4.75 8.88
N PHE A 48 1.39 5.57 9.44
CA PHE A 48 1.76 6.93 9.85
C PHE A 48 2.90 6.95 10.88
N LEU A 49 2.87 6.05 11.87
CA LEU A 49 3.93 5.96 12.87
C LEU A 49 5.23 5.48 12.23
N ASP A 50 5.16 4.48 11.37
CA ASP A 50 6.32 3.92 10.68
C ASP A 50 6.98 4.98 9.78
N ASP A 51 6.21 5.73 8.96
CA ASP A 51 6.70 6.84 8.14
C ASP A 51 7.31 7.97 9.00
N TYR A 52 6.69 8.29 10.15
CA TYR A 52 7.19 9.32 11.07
C TYR A 52 8.51 8.93 11.76
N LEU A 53 8.70 7.64 12.07
CA LEU A 53 9.95 7.14 12.63
C LEU A 53 11.05 7.07 11.57
N ALA A 54 10.71 6.63 10.35
CA ALA A 54 11.62 6.65 9.20
C ALA A 54 12.09 8.08 8.90
N MET A 55 11.17 9.05 8.84
CA MET A 55 11.47 10.46 8.65
C MET A 55 12.52 10.98 9.64
N GLN A 56 12.44 10.62 10.92
CA GLN A 56 13.40 11.07 11.94
C GLN A 56 14.78 10.41 11.81
N ALA A 57 14.83 9.18 11.31
CA ALA A 57 16.04 8.39 11.26
C ALA A 57 16.80 8.52 9.93
N ALA A 58 16.08 8.77 8.83
CA ALA A 58 16.60 8.74 7.47
C ALA A 58 16.80 10.12 6.85
N LEU A 59 15.84 11.04 7.03
CA LEU A 59 15.92 12.33 6.34
C LEU A 59 17.02 13.23 6.90
N PRO A 60 17.78 13.92 6.03
CA PRO A 60 18.78 14.87 6.47
C PRO A 60 18.14 16.15 7.05
N PRO A 61 18.86 16.93 7.87
CA PRO A 61 18.33 18.14 8.50
C PRO A 61 17.86 19.24 7.52
N ASP A 62 18.36 19.22 6.29
CA ASP A 62 18.03 20.14 5.19
C ASP A 62 17.04 19.55 4.17
N ALA A 63 16.34 18.47 4.54
CA ALA A 63 15.30 17.85 3.72
C ALA A 63 14.25 18.87 3.22
N SER A 64 13.90 18.74 1.95
CA SER A 64 12.91 19.56 1.27
C SER A 64 11.49 19.09 1.57
N LEU A 65 10.49 19.93 1.27
CA LEU A 65 9.08 19.52 1.37
C LEU A 65 8.76 18.29 0.49
N ALA A 66 9.45 18.15 -0.65
CA ALA A 66 9.27 17.00 -1.52
C ALA A 66 9.72 15.71 -0.83
N ASP A 67 10.85 15.74 -0.11
CA ASP A 67 11.39 14.58 0.61
C ASP A 67 10.44 14.14 1.72
N TYR A 68 9.86 15.08 2.46
CA TYR A 68 8.82 14.76 3.45
C TYR A 68 7.57 14.17 2.81
N LEU A 69 7.10 14.71 1.69
CA LEU A 69 5.90 14.18 1.05
C LEU A 69 6.14 12.80 0.42
N THR A 70 7.33 12.57 -0.15
CA THR A 70 7.78 11.25 -0.63
C THR A 70 7.84 10.27 0.53
N GLN A 71 8.51 10.60 1.64
CA GLN A 71 8.62 9.74 2.83
C GLN A 71 7.27 9.32 3.44
N PHE A 72 6.22 10.12 3.22
CA PHE A 72 4.86 9.85 3.70
C PHE A 72 3.94 9.28 2.60
N SER A 73 4.47 8.73 1.51
CA SER A 73 3.68 8.19 0.40
C SER A 73 2.68 7.13 0.85
N THR A 74 3.13 6.20 1.71
CA THR A 74 2.27 5.16 2.29
C THR A 74 1.14 5.75 3.12
N THR A 75 1.47 6.71 3.99
CA THR A 75 0.47 7.46 4.76
C THR A 75 -0.55 8.15 3.85
N ILE A 76 -0.10 8.87 2.82
CA ILE A 76 -0.96 9.60 1.89
C ILE A 76 -1.91 8.64 1.19
N ASP A 77 -1.41 7.50 0.71
CA ASP A 77 -2.22 6.44 0.07
C ASP A 77 -3.30 5.92 1.03
N MET A 78 -2.90 5.55 2.25
CA MET A 78 -3.81 5.00 3.26
C MET A 78 -4.91 5.99 3.64
N PHE A 79 -4.58 7.27 3.83
CA PHE A 79 -5.58 8.30 4.11
C PHE A 79 -6.51 8.55 2.91
N ALA A 80 -5.98 8.51 1.69
CA ALA A 80 -6.79 8.67 0.50
C ALA A 80 -7.79 7.52 0.31
N TRP A 81 -7.37 6.28 0.52
CA TRP A 81 -8.26 5.11 0.49
C TRP A 81 -9.31 5.13 1.59
N VAL A 82 -8.92 5.43 2.83
CA VAL A 82 -9.88 5.59 3.94
C VAL A 82 -10.87 6.71 3.64
N GLY A 83 -10.41 7.82 3.07
CA GLY A 83 -11.24 8.92 2.61
C GLY A 83 -12.26 8.49 1.57
N LEU A 84 -11.84 7.75 0.54
CA LEU A 84 -12.76 7.20 -0.47
C LEU A 84 -13.80 6.27 0.14
N VAL A 85 -13.39 5.31 0.97
CA VAL A 85 -14.30 4.38 1.65
C VAL A 85 -15.33 5.15 2.49
N PHE A 86 -14.89 6.16 3.24
CA PHE A 86 -15.77 7.02 4.01
C PHE A 86 -16.76 7.77 3.13
N LEU A 87 -16.31 8.37 2.02
CA LEU A 87 -17.17 9.10 1.08
C LEU A 87 -18.18 8.19 0.37
N PHE A 88 -17.80 6.96 0.03
CA PHE A 88 -18.70 5.97 -0.55
C PHE A 88 -19.75 5.50 0.46
N GLU A 89 -19.36 5.30 1.72
CA GLU A 89 -20.30 4.94 2.78
C GLU A 89 -21.27 6.08 3.09
N PHE A 90 -20.76 7.30 3.10
CA PHE A 90 -21.58 8.49 3.34
C PHE A 90 -22.64 8.67 2.26
N GLU A 91 -22.29 8.49 0.98
CA GLU A 91 -23.23 8.54 -0.15
C GLU A 91 -24.28 7.41 -0.10
N THR A 92 -23.90 6.19 0.27
CA THR A 92 -24.79 5.03 0.18
C THR A 92 -25.66 4.79 1.43
N TYR A 93 -25.21 5.19 2.62
CA TYR A 93 -25.91 4.89 3.88
C TYR A 93 -26.46 6.14 4.61
N THR A 94 -25.78 7.28 4.53
CA THR A 94 -26.06 8.41 5.44
C THR A 94 -26.98 9.48 4.84
N VAL A 95 -26.91 9.72 3.52
CA VAL A 95 -27.67 10.80 2.86
C VAL A 95 -28.80 10.22 2.02
N PRO A 96 -30.08 10.36 2.46
CA PRO A 96 -31.23 10.05 1.64
C PRO A 96 -31.26 10.87 0.35
N GLU A 97 -31.82 10.33 -0.74
CA GLU A 97 -31.91 11.00 -2.04
C GLU A 97 -32.55 12.39 -1.93
N GLU A 98 -33.54 12.57 -1.06
CA GLU A 98 -34.20 13.86 -0.84
C GLU A 98 -33.30 14.95 -0.22
N LYS A 99 -32.15 14.60 0.35
CA LYS A 99 -31.19 15.53 0.95
C LYS A 99 -30.02 15.88 0.03
N TRP A 100 -29.98 15.34 -1.18
CA TRP A 100 -28.93 15.62 -2.14
C TRP A 100 -29.07 17.03 -2.75
N THR A 101 -28.23 17.96 -2.28
CA THR A 101 -28.13 19.31 -2.85
C THR A 101 -26.96 19.41 -3.83
N THR A 102 -27.04 20.34 -4.80
CA THR A 102 -25.95 20.59 -5.76
C THR A 102 -24.61 20.91 -5.08
N ARG A 103 -24.64 21.59 -3.92
CA ARG A 103 -23.44 21.91 -3.14
C ARG A 103 -22.84 20.66 -2.51
N LEU A 104 -23.66 19.83 -1.85
CA LEU A 104 -23.21 18.57 -1.26
C LEU A 104 -22.58 17.66 -2.32
N ALA A 105 -23.23 17.57 -3.49
CA ALA A 105 -22.73 16.83 -4.63
C ALA A 105 -21.36 17.32 -5.13
N ALA A 106 -21.20 18.64 -5.23
CA ALA A 106 -19.93 19.23 -5.63
C ALA A 106 -18.84 18.98 -4.59
N THR A 107 -19.15 19.08 -3.28
CA THR A 107 -18.21 18.80 -2.19
C THR A 107 -17.75 17.34 -2.21
N ILE A 108 -18.67 16.38 -2.32
CA ILE A 108 -18.31 14.95 -2.37
C ILE A 108 -17.42 14.66 -3.58
N ARG A 109 -17.75 15.21 -4.76
CA ARG A 109 -16.91 15.06 -5.96
C ARG A 109 -15.52 15.67 -5.78
N ALA A 110 -15.43 16.86 -5.17
CA ALA A 110 -14.16 17.52 -4.91
C ALA A 110 -13.29 16.70 -3.94
N LEU A 111 -13.87 16.21 -2.84
CA LEU A 111 -13.17 15.36 -1.87
C LEU A 111 -12.68 14.05 -2.51
N ARG A 112 -13.50 13.42 -3.36
CA ARG A 112 -13.06 12.24 -4.14
C ARG A 112 -11.90 12.56 -5.05
N ALA A 113 -11.95 13.70 -5.76
CA ALA A 113 -10.85 14.12 -6.63
C ALA A 113 -9.55 14.33 -5.82
N ILE A 114 -9.63 14.91 -4.63
CA ILE A 114 -8.48 15.05 -3.72
C ILE A 114 -7.93 13.67 -3.33
N CYS A 115 -8.78 12.71 -2.96
CA CYS A 115 -8.32 11.35 -2.67
C CYS A 115 -7.65 10.69 -3.88
N TYR A 116 -8.22 10.79 -5.07
CA TYR A 116 -7.61 10.24 -6.28
C TYR A 116 -6.27 10.90 -6.62
N ILE A 117 -6.13 12.21 -6.41
CA ILE A 117 -4.85 12.91 -6.53
C ILE A 117 -3.85 12.38 -5.51
N GLY A 118 -4.28 12.14 -4.26
CA GLY A 118 -3.45 11.54 -3.21
C GLY A 118 -2.94 10.15 -3.59
N ILE A 119 -3.80 9.27 -4.11
CA ILE A 119 -3.40 7.93 -4.58
C ILE A 119 -2.41 8.02 -5.74
N ALA A 120 -2.66 8.91 -6.70
CA ALA A 120 -1.74 9.13 -7.82
C ALA A 120 -0.38 9.69 -7.35
N TYR A 121 -0.40 10.58 -6.37
CA TYR A 121 0.81 11.12 -5.75
C TYR A 121 1.58 10.05 -5.00
N ALA A 122 0.92 9.18 -4.23
CA ALA A 122 1.56 8.07 -3.55
C ALA A 122 2.22 7.10 -4.53
N ALA A 123 1.57 6.78 -5.65
CA ALA A 123 2.20 5.96 -6.72
C ALA A 123 3.47 6.61 -7.30
N TYR A 124 3.46 7.93 -7.47
CA TYR A 124 4.67 8.68 -7.82
C TYR A 124 5.73 8.57 -6.72
N GLY A 125 5.35 8.75 -5.46
CA GLY A 125 6.26 8.69 -4.32
C GLY A 125 6.91 7.32 -4.14
N TYR A 126 6.16 6.22 -4.23
CA TYR A 126 6.74 4.86 -4.27
C TYR A 126 7.75 4.68 -5.41
N THR A 127 7.53 5.34 -6.55
CA THR A 127 8.49 5.30 -7.66
C THR A 127 9.78 6.03 -7.30
N VAL A 128 9.68 7.20 -6.65
CA VAL A 128 10.85 7.96 -6.19
C VAL A 128 11.60 7.17 -5.12
N GLU A 129 10.91 6.66 -4.10
CA GLU A 129 11.53 5.87 -3.02
C GLU A 129 12.27 4.65 -3.59
N ALA A 130 11.67 3.91 -4.53
CA ALA A 130 12.33 2.78 -5.15
C ALA A 130 13.61 3.20 -5.89
N LEU A 131 13.57 4.30 -6.66
CA LEU A 131 14.75 4.81 -7.37
C LEU A 131 15.87 5.20 -6.40
N GLU A 132 15.53 5.89 -5.31
CA GLU A 132 16.47 6.26 -4.25
C GLU A 132 17.07 5.02 -3.58
N ASN A 133 16.27 3.98 -3.31
CA ASN A 133 16.73 2.69 -2.76
C ASN A 133 17.74 1.96 -3.65
N PHE A 134 17.78 2.24 -4.97
CA PHE A 134 18.82 1.74 -5.87
C PHE A 134 20.03 2.67 -5.99
N GLU A 135 19.90 3.95 -5.62
CA GLU A 135 20.99 4.91 -5.52
C GLU A 135 21.77 4.69 -4.21
N THR A 136 22.63 3.67 -4.19
CA THR A 136 23.36 3.29 -2.98
C THR A 136 24.84 3.62 -3.04
N THR A 137 25.38 4.09 -1.91
CA THR A 137 26.82 4.33 -1.75
C THR A 137 27.36 3.51 -0.59
N GLN A 138 28.40 2.70 -0.83
CA GLN A 138 29.00 1.90 0.23
C GLN A 138 29.76 2.81 1.20
N VAL A 139 29.54 2.62 2.50
CA VAL A 139 30.26 3.37 3.56
C VAL A 139 31.68 2.83 3.67
N ALA A 140 32.65 3.61 3.19
CA ALA A 140 34.04 3.20 3.12
C ALA A 140 34.63 2.93 4.53
N GLY A 141 35.37 1.83 4.65
CA GLY A 141 36.07 1.47 5.89
C GLY A 141 35.18 0.93 7.00
N VAL A 142 33.87 0.77 6.77
CA VAL A 142 32.95 0.19 7.74
C VAL A 142 32.71 -1.28 7.42
N ASN A 143 33.25 -2.16 8.27
CA ASN A 143 33.06 -3.61 8.19
C ASN A 143 32.32 -4.19 9.40
N ASN A 144 31.99 -3.36 10.38
CA ASN A 144 31.17 -3.71 11.52
C ASN A 144 30.35 -2.48 11.95
N VAL A 145 29.05 -2.67 12.21
CA VAL A 145 28.14 -1.58 12.58
C VAL A 145 28.57 -0.83 13.85
N CYS A 146 29.30 -1.47 14.78
CA CYS A 146 29.83 -0.80 15.97
C CYS A 146 30.85 0.31 15.66
N GLN A 147 31.44 0.33 14.46
CA GLN A 147 32.31 1.44 14.05
C GLN A 147 31.54 2.76 13.89
N LEU A 148 30.21 2.68 13.78
CA LEU A 148 29.29 3.80 13.68
C LEU A 148 28.58 4.10 15.01
N ALA A 149 28.95 3.42 16.10
CA ALA A 149 28.30 3.59 17.40
C ALA A 149 28.43 5.02 17.94
N ASP A 150 27.31 5.53 18.46
CA ASP A 150 27.18 6.84 19.10
C ASP A 150 27.53 8.03 18.19
N GLN A 151 27.43 7.86 16.87
CA GLN A 151 27.67 8.91 15.86
C GLN A 151 26.38 9.59 15.36
N ASN A 152 25.28 9.52 16.13
CA ASN A 152 23.95 10.01 15.74
C ASN A 152 23.49 9.47 14.37
N THR A 153 23.77 8.21 14.10
CA THR A 153 23.28 7.51 12.91
C THR A 153 22.46 6.30 13.35
N SER A 154 21.45 5.99 12.55
CA SER A 154 20.52 4.89 12.77
C SER A 154 20.78 3.80 11.74
N LEU A 155 20.66 2.54 12.18
CA LEU A 155 20.66 1.39 11.29
C LEU A 155 19.22 1.10 10.85
N GLN A 156 18.99 1.01 9.55
CA GLN A 156 17.76 0.49 8.99
C GLN A 156 17.73 -1.03 9.14
N ILE A 157 16.78 -1.54 9.93
CA ILE A 157 16.64 -2.95 10.28
C ILE A 157 15.73 -3.67 9.28
N ASN A 158 14.72 -2.97 8.74
CA ASN A 158 13.84 -3.43 7.68
C ASN A 158 13.23 -2.22 6.94
N VAL A 159 12.25 -2.46 6.07
CA VAL A 159 11.60 -1.42 5.24
C VAL A 159 11.10 -0.23 6.06
N PHE A 160 10.64 -0.45 7.30
CA PHE A 160 9.95 0.56 8.10
C PHE A 160 10.61 0.85 9.46
N ALA A 161 11.59 0.04 9.87
CA ALA A 161 12.15 0.09 11.21
C ALA A 161 13.61 0.54 11.21
N TYR A 162 13.89 1.52 12.06
CA TYR A 162 15.20 2.10 12.29
C TYR A 162 15.59 1.95 13.76
N THR A 163 16.88 1.83 14.03
CA THR A 163 17.39 1.73 15.40
C THR A 163 18.70 2.48 15.53
N ASP A 164 18.77 3.37 16.52
CA ASP A 164 19.99 4.11 16.83
C ASP A 164 21.16 3.17 17.15
N ILE A 165 22.30 3.46 16.54
CA ILE A 165 23.51 2.68 16.73
C ILE A 165 24.24 3.21 17.95
N THR A 166 24.30 2.40 19.02
CA THR A 166 24.95 2.76 20.29
C THR A 166 26.00 1.73 20.67
N SER A 167 26.98 2.12 21.48
CA SER A 167 27.98 1.17 22.00
C SER A 167 27.37 0.02 22.81
N LYS A 168 26.12 0.16 23.27
CA LYS A 168 25.40 -0.85 24.07
C LYS A 168 24.70 -1.92 23.23
N ASN A 169 24.21 -1.58 22.04
CA ASN A 169 23.41 -2.48 21.20
C ASN A 169 24.13 -2.94 19.93
N CYS A 170 25.14 -2.21 19.45
CA CYS A 170 25.74 -2.41 18.14
C CYS A 170 26.23 -3.85 17.88
N ALA A 171 26.72 -4.54 18.91
CA ALA A 171 27.20 -5.92 18.81
C ALA A 171 26.11 -6.92 18.36
N ASN A 172 24.83 -6.59 18.56
CA ASN A 172 23.68 -7.43 18.24
C ASN A 172 22.79 -6.84 17.12
N LEU A 173 23.14 -5.68 16.55
CA LEU A 173 22.29 -4.98 15.57
C LEU A 173 22.38 -5.57 14.16
N SER A 174 23.57 -5.97 13.72
CA SER A 174 23.77 -6.57 12.40
C SER A 174 25.00 -7.47 12.39
N SER A 175 24.94 -8.50 11.55
CA SER A 175 26.06 -9.40 11.25
C SER A 175 26.70 -9.11 9.88
N ASP A 176 26.20 -8.10 9.17
CA ASP A 176 26.72 -7.71 7.86
C ASP A 176 28.10 -7.06 7.98
N ASN A 177 28.90 -7.22 6.93
CA ASN A 177 30.24 -6.66 6.81
C ASN A 177 30.33 -5.53 5.78
N LYS A 178 29.22 -5.18 5.14
CA LYS A 178 29.10 -4.04 4.24
C LYS A 178 27.84 -3.28 4.59
N PHE A 179 27.99 -1.96 4.63
CA PHE A 179 26.93 -1.02 4.93
C PHE A 179 26.86 0.02 3.83
N TYR A 180 25.65 0.47 3.54
CA TYR A 180 25.34 1.40 2.47
C TYR A 180 24.56 2.58 3.02
N ARG A 181 24.66 3.71 2.33
CA ARG A 181 23.70 4.82 2.43
C ARG A 181 22.83 4.84 1.20
N ILE A 182 21.56 5.13 1.40
CA ILE A 182 20.55 5.24 0.36
C ILE A 182 20.44 6.73 0.01
N ALA A 183 20.64 7.08 -1.26
CA ALA A 183 20.64 8.45 -1.76
C ALA A 183 21.32 9.44 -0.80
N ASN A 184 20.56 10.40 -0.27
CA ASN A 184 21.03 11.42 0.68
C ASN A 184 20.64 11.14 2.13
N GLU A 185 20.19 9.93 2.45
CA GLU A 185 19.83 9.58 3.82
C GLU A 185 21.02 9.61 4.77
N VAL A 186 20.75 9.99 6.02
CA VAL A 186 21.74 9.96 7.11
C VAL A 186 21.82 8.59 7.79
N SER A 187 20.84 7.73 7.54
CA SER A 187 20.79 6.35 8.02
C SER A 187 21.80 5.46 7.27
N VAL A 188 22.06 4.28 7.82
CA VAL A 188 22.81 3.23 7.11
C VAL A 188 22.01 1.94 7.07
N ILE A 189 22.24 1.13 6.04
CA ILE A 189 21.60 -0.17 5.85
C ILE A 189 22.65 -1.25 5.58
N GLY A 190 22.45 -2.44 6.15
CA GLY A 190 23.29 -3.61 5.88
C GLY A 190 23.01 -4.24 4.51
N GLU A 191 24.00 -4.89 3.89
CA GLU A 191 23.88 -5.54 2.57
C GLU A 191 22.69 -6.53 2.50
N SER A 192 22.44 -7.28 3.57
CA SER A 192 21.34 -8.27 3.60
C SER A 192 19.97 -7.61 3.59
N THR A 193 19.78 -6.58 4.42
CA THR A 193 18.54 -5.80 4.51
C THR A 193 18.29 -5.00 3.24
N LEU A 194 19.33 -4.42 2.62
CA LEU A 194 19.19 -3.60 1.42
C LEU A 194 18.54 -4.36 0.27
N ASN A 195 18.99 -5.58 0.00
CA ASN A 195 18.41 -6.41 -1.06
C ASN A 195 16.92 -6.70 -0.80
N HIS A 196 16.56 -6.89 0.46
CA HIS A 196 15.17 -7.10 0.86
C HIS A 196 14.32 -5.83 0.66
N VAL A 197 14.82 -4.67 1.10
CA VAL A 197 14.13 -3.38 0.96
C VAL A 197 13.91 -3.03 -0.51
N GLN A 198 14.94 -3.18 -1.34
CA GLN A 198 14.84 -2.94 -2.80
C GLN A 198 13.77 -3.82 -3.46
N TRP A 199 13.67 -5.08 -3.06
CA TRP A 199 12.64 -5.97 -3.59
C TRP A 199 11.23 -5.54 -3.16
N VAL A 200 11.04 -5.21 -1.87
CA VAL A 200 9.74 -4.75 -1.36
C VAL A 200 9.29 -3.45 -2.04
N GLN A 201 10.20 -2.50 -2.23
CA GLN A 201 9.89 -1.23 -2.90
C GLN A 201 9.44 -1.41 -4.36
N LEU A 202 9.98 -2.40 -5.08
CA LEU A 202 9.48 -2.75 -6.41
C LEU A 202 8.07 -3.36 -6.37
N VAL A 203 7.75 -4.11 -5.33
CA VAL A 203 6.40 -4.65 -5.10
C VAL A 203 5.41 -3.51 -4.79
N ASP A 204 5.82 -2.50 -4.05
CA ASP A 204 4.98 -1.33 -3.73
C ASP A 204 4.63 -0.52 -4.98
N ILE A 205 5.59 -0.31 -5.89
CA ILE A 205 5.34 0.24 -7.24
C ILE A 205 4.26 -0.59 -7.95
N ASP A 206 4.50 -1.89 -8.12
CA ASP A 206 3.59 -2.74 -8.90
C ASP A 206 2.18 -2.73 -8.28
N ASN A 207 2.08 -2.85 -6.95
CA ASN A 207 0.83 -2.78 -6.22
C ASN A 207 0.08 -1.46 -6.49
N ALA A 208 0.74 -0.31 -6.38
CA ALA A 208 0.13 1.00 -6.59
C ALA A 208 -0.36 1.19 -8.04
N TYR A 209 0.46 0.85 -9.03
CA TYR A 209 0.08 1.02 -10.44
C TYR A 209 -0.98 0.03 -10.89
N VAL A 210 -0.93 -1.22 -10.45
CA VAL A 210 -1.97 -2.21 -10.76
C VAL A 210 -3.31 -1.77 -10.15
N TRP A 211 -3.31 -1.23 -8.93
CA TRP A 211 -4.53 -0.67 -8.33
C TRP A 211 -5.11 0.50 -9.14
N LEU A 212 -4.28 1.44 -9.59
CA LEU A 212 -4.73 2.55 -10.45
C LEU A 212 -5.37 2.05 -11.75
N VAL A 213 -4.76 1.04 -12.39
CA VAL A 213 -5.33 0.40 -13.58
C VAL A 213 -6.65 -0.28 -13.26
N VAL A 214 -6.74 -1.00 -12.13
CA VAL A 214 -7.98 -1.65 -11.70
C VAL A 214 -9.11 -0.65 -11.46
N VAL A 215 -8.85 0.47 -10.76
CA VAL A 215 -9.84 1.54 -10.55
C VAL A 215 -10.29 2.11 -11.88
N PHE A 216 -9.35 2.43 -12.77
CA PHE A 216 -9.66 2.93 -14.10
C PHE A 216 -10.56 1.95 -14.89
N LEU A 217 -10.25 0.65 -14.85
CA LEU A 217 -11.04 -0.38 -15.52
C LEU A 217 -12.45 -0.52 -14.92
N ILE A 218 -12.61 -0.33 -13.60
CA ILE A 218 -13.92 -0.32 -12.93
C ILE A 218 -14.75 0.88 -13.41
N GLU A 219 -14.19 2.09 -13.40
CA GLU A 219 -14.88 3.30 -13.86
C GLU A 219 -15.23 3.20 -15.35
N PHE A 220 -14.34 2.65 -16.15
CA PHE A 220 -14.59 2.39 -17.58
C PHE A 220 -15.72 1.37 -17.79
N GLU A 221 -15.77 0.30 -16.98
CA GLU A 221 -16.88 -0.66 -17.00
C GLU A 221 -18.21 0.02 -16.66
N VAL A 222 -18.28 0.80 -15.58
CA VAL A 222 -19.50 1.54 -15.17
C VAL A 222 -19.95 2.50 -16.28
N TRP A 223 -19.01 3.23 -16.89
CA TRP A 223 -19.31 4.13 -18.01
C TRP A 223 -19.85 3.39 -19.25
N MET A 224 -19.29 2.24 -19.60
CA MET A 224 -19.79 1.42 -20.72
C MET A 224 -21.19 0.89 -20.46
N GLN A 225 -21.46 0.45 -19.22
CA GLN A 225 -22.76 -0.04 -18.80
C GLN A 225 -23.81 1.08 -18.83
N ALA A 226 -23.45 2.30 -18.41
CA ALA A 226 -24.33 3.46 -18.50
C ALA A 226 -24.70 3.87 -19.94
N ARG A 227 -23.96 3.39 -20.96
CA ARG A 227 -24.23 3.62 -22.39
C ARG A 227 -24.86 2.41 -23.09
N ASP A 228 -25.43 1.46 -22.34
CA ASP A 228 -26.05 0.23 -22.84
C ASP A 228 -25.12 -0.67 -23.70
N ARG A 229 -23.79 -0.56 -23.55
CA ARG A 229 -22.81 -1.33 -24.35
C ARG A 229 -22.47 -2.70 -23.75
N PHE A 230 -23.47 -3.40 -23.22
CA PHE A 230 -23.34 -4.62 -22.41
C PHE A 230 -22.84 -5.87 -23.16
N SER A 231 -22.96 -5.91 -24.49
CA SER A 231 -22.57 -7.07 -25.31
C SER A 231 -21.23 -6.90 -26.05
N SER A 232 -20.50 -5.81 -25.78
CA SER A 232 -19.27 -5.51 -26.53
C SER A 232 -18.09 -6.40 -26.09
N SER A 233 -17.27 -6.83 -27.04
CA SER A 233 -15.98 -7.50 -26.76
C SER A 233 -15.08 -6.68 -25.82
N ALA A 234 -15.23 -5.34 -25.84
CA ALA A 234 -14.53 -4.44 -24.94
C ALA A 234 -14.89 -4.69 -23.47
N LEU A 235 -16.17 -4.91 -23.14
CA LEU A 235 -16.59 -5.21 -21.77
C LEU A 235 -15.97 -6.52 -21.25
N ASN A 236 -15.92 -7.55 -22.10
CA ASN A 236 -15.29 -8.82 -21.73
C ASN A 236 -13.78 -8.66 -21.52
N ALA A 237 -13.10 -7.90 -22.39
CA ALA A 237 -11.68 -7.60 -22.25
C ALA A 237 -11.38 -6.84 -20.95
N THR A 238 -12.18 -5.82 -20.60
CA THR A 238 -12.06 -5.07 -19.33
C THR A 238 -12.20 -5.98 -18.12
N ARG A 239 -13.15 -6.92 -18.13
CA ARG A 239 -13.32 -7.88 -17.03
C ARG A 239 -12.13 -8.82 -16.88
N ILE A 240 -11.62 -9.35 -17.99
CA ILE A 240 -10.43 -10.22 -17.98
C ILE A 240 -9.21 -9.46 -17.47
N ALA A 241 -8.97 -8.24 -17.97
CA ALA A 241 -7.86 -7.40 -17.53
C ALA A 241 -7.94 -7.09 -16.03
N LYS A 242 -9.12 -6.76 -15.52
CA LYS A 242 -9.36 -6.53 -14.09
C LYS A 242 -9.09 -7.76 -13.24
N THR A 243 -9.56 -8.94 -13.69
CA THR A 243 -9.24 -10.21 -13.02
C THR A 243 -7.75 -10.50 -13.02
N GLY A 244 -7.05 -10.23 -14.14
CA GLY A 244 -5.59 -10.31 -14.22
C GLY A 244 -4.92 -9.40 -13.18
N GLY A 245 -5.37 -8.14 -13.07
CA GLY A 245 -4.89 -7.20 -12.06
C GLY A 245 -5.07 -7.73 -10.64
N TYR A 246 -6.24 -8.28 -10.29
CA TYR A 246 -6.44 -8.88 -8.96
C TYR A 246 -5.54 -10.08 -8.69
N VAL A 247 -5.23 -10.89 -9.71
CA VAL A 247 -4.29 -12.01 -9.56
C VAL A 247 -2.88 -11.51 -9.26
N VAL A 248 -2.44 -10.44 -9.94
CA VAL A 248 -1.14 -9.81 -9.66
C VAL A 248 -1.09 -9.26 -8.24
N LEU A 249 -2.12 -8.52 -7.82
CA LEU A 249 -2.22 -8.00 -6.45
C LEU A 249 -2.17 -9.10 -5.38
N ILE A 250 -2.82 -10.24 -5.62
CA ILE A 250 -2.77 -11.38 -4.70
C ILE A 250 -1.39 -12.02 -4.71
N ALA A 251 -0.74 -12.13 -5.87
CA ALA A 251 0.60 -12.70 -5.97
C ALA A 251 1.63 -11.86 -5.22
N ASN A 252 1.51 -10.53 -5.27
CA ASN A 252 2.37 -9.60 -4.54
C ASN A 252 2.23 -9.68 -3.00
N MET A 253 1.19 -10.37 -2.50
CA MET A 253 0.97 -10.57 -1.08
C MET A 253 1.77 -11.76 -0.51
N PHE A 254 2.47 -12.52 -1.36
CA PHE A 254 3.27 -13.72 -1.03
C PHE A 254 4.72 -13.58 -1.46
#